data_AF-A0A132B3K0-F1
#
_entry.id   AF-A0A132B3K0-F1
#
_cell.length_a   1.000
_cell.length_b   1.000
_cell.length_c   1.000
_cell.angle_alpha   90.00
_cell.angle_beta   90.00
_cell.angle_gamma   90.00
#
_symmetry.space_group_name_H-M   'P 1'
#
loop_
_entity.id
_entity.type
_entity.pdbx_description
1 polymer ?
#
loop_
_entity_poly.entity_id
_entity_poly.type
_entity_poly.pdbx_seq_one_letter_code
_entity_poly.pdbx_strand_id
1 'polypeptide(L)'
;SAWRPLHHEVKDAPLAFCDYFSTNDNDLVAADRVSEQYEGEIYYLKHSKMLTWYWIRDQTPDELAIFTSWDSDPKDGAACKYFLHGVREMNNRFSGCPHCSFIDEAAAHKGLPHESVEVRTVVLNRKL
;
A
#
# COMPACT_ATOMS: atom_id res chain seq x y z
N SER A 1 -1.46 8.54 -1.16
CA SER A 1 -2.83 8.36 -0.71
C SER A 1 -3.03 8.93 0.68
N ALA A 2 -4.25 9.37 0.96
CA ALA A 2 -4.71 9.75 2.28
C ALA A 2 -5.91 8.86 2.65
N TRP A 3 -5.87 8.23 3.81
CA TRP A 3 -6.86 7.26 4.25
C TRP A 3 -7.31 7.53 5.68
N ARG A 4 -8.61 7.40 5.94
CA ARG A 4 -9.17 7.46 7.30
C ARG A 4 -10.48 6.67 7.45
N PRO A 5 -10.84 6.27 8.68
CA PRO A 5 -12.19 5.81 9.03
C PRO A 5 -13.23 6.93 8.86
N LEU A 6 -14.49 6.56 8.59
CA LEU A 6 -15.58 7.52 8.38
C LEU A 6 -16.33 7.91 9.66
N HIS A 7 -16.65 6.94 10.52
CA HIS A 7 -17.68 7.11 11.55
C HIS A 7 -17.21 6.88 12.99
N HIS A 8 -16.45 5.81 13.22
CA HIS A 8 -16.06 5.35 14.55
C HIS A 8 -14.64 4.79 14.52
N GLU A 9 -14.11 4.51 15.71
CA GLU A 9 -12.82 3.84 15.87
C GLU A 9 -12.82 2.46 15.19
N VAL A 10 -11.73 2.14 14.49
CA VAL A 10 -11.58 0.85 13.83
C VAL A 10 -11.03 -0.18 14.80
N LYS A 11 -11.84 -1.20 15.10
CA LYS A 11 -11.50 -2.27 16.05
C LYS A 11 -11.02 -3.54 15.38
N ASP A 12 -11.88 -4.18 14.60
CA ASP A 12 -11.67 -5.54 14.09
C ASP A 12 -11.12 -5.59 12.66
N ALA A 13 -11.17 -4.48 11.91
CA ALA A 13 -10.71 -4.41 10.53
C ALA A 13 -9.74 -3.24 10.23
N PRO A 14 -8.63 -3.06 10.98
CA PRO A 14 -7.65 -1.99 10.75
C PRO A 14 -6.98 -2.11 9.37
N LEU A 15 -6.51 -0.98 8.84
CA LEU A 15 -5.69 -0.95 7.62
C LEU A 15 -4.22 -1.19 7.98
N ALA A 16 -3.65 -2.26 7.43
CA ALA A 16 -2.22 -2.55 7.53
C ALA A 16 -1.46 -1.94 6.35
N PHE A 17 -0.24 -1.49 6.64
CA PHE A 17 0.72 -0.92 5.72
C PHE A 17 2.00 -1.76 5.76
N CYS A 18 2.43 -2.27 4.61
CA CYS A 18 3.68 -3.02 4.52
C CYS A 18 4.87 -2.08 4.40
N ASP A 19 5.93 -2.38 5.14
CA ASP A 19 7.22 -1.71 5.00
C ASP A 19 7.82 -1.99 3.63
N TYR A 20 8.03 -0.96 2.83
CA TYR A 20 8.59 -1.09 1.50
C TYR A 20 9.99 -1.73 1.52
N PHE A 21 10.79 -1.53 2.58
CA PHE A 21 12.11 -2.16 2.70
C PHE A 21 12.04 -3.68 2.93
N SER A 22 10.90 -4.17 3.39
CA SER A 22 10.66 -5.57 3.66
C SER A 22 10.11 -6.34 2.45
N THR A 23 9.75 -5.62 1.37
CA THR A 23 9.23 -6.20 0.12
C THR A 23 10.34 -6.58 -0.86
N ASN A 24 10.10 -7.64 -1.63
CA ASN A 24 10.94 -8.07 -2.75
C ASN A 24 10.09 -8.23 -4.01
N ASP A 25 10.65 -7.95 -5.18
CA ASP A 25 9.93 -8.13 -6.46
C ASP A 25 9.46 -9.57 -6.67
N ASN A 26 10.19 -10.55 -6.12
CA ASN A 26 9.78 -11.96 -6.16
C ASN A 26 8.52 -12.25 -5.35
N ASP A 27 8.11 -11.37 -4.44
CA ASP A 27 6.87 -11.49 -3.68
C ASP A 27 5.67 -10.91 -4.44
N LEU A 28 5.90 -10.18 -5.54
CA LEU A 28 4.84 -9.56 -6.31
C LEU A 28 4.32 -10.48 -7.41
N VAL A 29 3.01 -10.43 -7.63
CA VAL A 29 2.33 -11.09 -8.74
C VAL A 29 1.57 -10.03 -9.51
N ALA A 30 2.04 -9.72 -10.71
CA ALA A 30 1.35 -8.84 -11.64
C ALA A 30 -0.02 -9.45 -11.99
N ALA A 31 -1.05 -8.61 -12.03
CA ALA A 31 -2.37 -9.00 -12.45
C ALA A 31 -3.04 -7.83 -13.17
N ASP A 32 -3.75 -8.15 -14.25
CA ASP A 32 -4.51 -7.16 -14.99
C ASP A 32 -5.81 -6.83 -14.23
N ARG A 33 -6.03 -5.53 -14.05
CA ARG A 33 -7.33 -4.96 -13.71
C ARG A 33 -8.00 -4.49 -14.99
N VAL A 34 -8.81 -5.38 -15.55
CA VAL A 34 -9.60 -5.13 -16.74
C VAL A 34 -11.01 -4.71 -16.34
N SER A 35 -11.47 -3.60 -16.90
CA SER A 35 -12.84 -3.12 -16.86
C SER A 35 -13.24 -2.62 -18.25
N GLU A 36 -14.52 -2.38 -18.50
CA GLU A 36 -14.98 -1.86 -19.80
C GLU A 36 -14.33 -0.54 -20.21
N GLN A 37 -13.86 0.26 -19.24
CA GLN A 37 -13.37 1.63 -19.44
C GLN A 37 -11.86 1.76 -19.26
N TYR A 38 -11.22 0.78 -18.63
CA TYR A 38 -9.82 0.87 -18.22
C TYR A 38 -9.19 -0.50 -18.11
N GLU A 39 -8.03 -0.64 -18.77
CA GLU A 39 -7.08 -1.72 -18.56
C GLU A 39 -5.89 -1.13 -17.80
N GLY A 40 -5.61 -1.68 -16.62
CA GLY A 40 -4.40 -1.34 -15.88
C GLY A 40 -3.83 -2.55 -15.19
N GLU A 41 -2.63 -2.38 -14.64
CA GLU A 41 -1.94 -3.44 -13.92
C GLU A 41 -1.96 -3.16 -12.41
N ILE A 42 -2.14 -4.21 -11.62
CA ILE A 42 -1.90 -4.20 -10.17
C ILE A 42 -0.92 -5.29 -9.81
N TYR A 43 -0.39 -5.19 -8.59
CA TYR A 43 0.41 -6.24 -7.99
C TYR A 43 -0.30 -6.78 -6.76
N TYR A 44 -0.48 -8.09 -6.73
CA TYR A 44 -0.77 -8.81 -5.49
C TYR A 44 0.54 -9.13 -4.78
N LEU A 45 0.52 -9.03 -3.45
CA LEU A 45 1.67 -9.39 -2.62
C LEU A 45 1.47 -10.80 -2.06
N LYS A 46 2.44 -11.68 -2.32
CA LYS A 46 2.50 -13.01 -1.72
C LYS A 46 2.94 -12.90 -0.27
N HIS A 47 2.42 -13.78 0.57
CA HIS A 47 2.89 -13.90 1.94
C HIS A 47 4.37 -14.28 1.97
N SER A 48 5.15 -13.54 2.75
CA SER A 48 6.55 -13.81 3.06
C SER A 48 6.83 -13.46 4.51
N LYS A 49 7.64 -14.28 5.20
CA LYS A 49 8.02 -14.06 6.61
C LYS A 49 8.93 -12.83 6.79
N MET A 50 9.48 -12.31 5.70
CA MET A 50 10.31 -11.10 5.73
C MET A 50 9.45 -9.83 5.76
N LEU A 51 8.19 -9.90 5.36
CA LEU A 51 7.30 -8.74 5.31
C LEU A 51 7.05 -8.22 6.72
N THR A 52 7.28 -6.92 6.88
CA THR A 52 6.97 -6.19 8.10
C THR A 52 5.73 -5.35 7.86
N TRP A 53 4.77 -5.45 8.77
CA TRP A 53 3.47 -4.77 8.67
C TRP A 53 3.25 -3.88 9.87
N TYR A 54 2.70 -2.69 9.61
CA TYR A 54 2.33 -1.71 10.62
C TYR A 54 0.86 -1.33 10.46
N TRP A 55 0.21 -0.96 11.55
CA TRP A 55 -1.16 -0.43 11.54
C TRP A 55 -1.35 0.50 12.72
N ILE A 56 -2.38 1.34 12.64
CA ILE A 56 -2.82 2.17 13.75
C ILE A 56 -3.91 1.38 14.49
N ARG A 57 -3.64 1.03 15.75
CA ARG A 57 -4.65 0.38 16.61
C ARG A 57 -5.71 1.41 16.99
N ASP A 58 -6.98 1.01 16.96
CA ASP A 58 -8.11 1.83 17.38
C ASP A 58 -8.20 3.18 16.62
N GLN A 59 -7.78 3.20 15.35
CA GLN A 59 -7.72 4.44 14.57
C GLN A 59 -9.08 5.14 14.52
N THR A 60 -9.10 6.41 14.86
CA THR A 60 -10.30 7.25 14.92
C THR A 60 -10.51 8.02 13.60
N PRO A 61 -11.72 8.57 13.34
CA PRO A 61 -11.98 9.40 12.16
C PRO A 61 -11.13 10.69 12.08
N ASP A 62 -10.56 11.14 13.20
CA ASP A 62 -9.71 12.34 13.28
C ASP A 62 -8.23 12.06 12.94
N GLU A 63 -7.86 10.77 12.79
CA GLU A 63 -6.51 10.34 12.47
C GLU A 63 -6.39 9.99 10.98
N LEU A 64 -5.55 10.74 10.26
CA LEU A 64 -5.31 10.55 8.83
C LEU A 64 -4.01 9.78 8.59
N ALA A 65 -4.11 8.62 7.94
CA ALA A 65 -2.95 7.91 7.43
C ALA A 65 -2.57 8.45 6.05
N ILE A 66 -1.34 8.94 5.89
CA ILE A 66 -0.79 9.39 4.61
C ILE A 66 0.37 8.47 4.25
N PHE A 67 0.33 7.90 3.05
CA PHE A 67 1.34 6.97 2.57
C PHE A 67 1.49 7.03 1.04
N THR A 68 2.68 6.69 0.54
CA THR A 68 2.96 6.63 -0.89
C THR A 68 2.53 5.28 -1.44
N SER A 69 1.44 5.27 -2.21
CA SER A 69 0.93 4.03 -2.84
C SER A 69 1.78 3.59 -4.05
N TRP A 70 2.40 4.55 -4.73
CA TRP A 70 3.31 4.35 -5.86
C TRP A 70 4.21 5.58 -6.04
N ASP A 71 5.51 5.36 -6.26
CA ASP A 71 6.47 6.38 -6.66
C ASP A 71 7.10 6.00 -8.01
N SER A 72 7.00 6.89 -9.01
CA SER A 72 7.59 6.67 -10.33
C SER A 72 9.08 7.03 -10.41
N ASP A 73 9.63 7.76 -9.43
CA ASP A 73 11.04 8.21 -9.41
C ASP A 73 11.63 8.22 -7.98
N PRO A 74 11.74 7.05 -7.33
CA PRO A 74 12.25 6.95 -5.98
C PRO A 74 13.76 7.15 -5.93
N LYS A 75 14.20 8.19 -5.22
CA LYS A 75 15.62 8.58 -5.18
C LYS A 75 16.46 7.76 -4.17
N ASP A 76 15.85 7.27 -3.09
CA ASP A 76 16.57 6.70 -1.93
C ASP A 76 16.16 5.26 -1.56
N GLY A 77 15.80 4.43 -2.54
CA GLY A 77 15.65 2.99 -2.33
C GLY A 77 14.24 2.48 -1.97
N ALA A 78 13.21 3.33 -2.08
CA ALA A 78 11.83 2.88 -2.26
C ALA A 78 11.64 2.43 -3.72
N ALA A 79 12.36 1.39 -4.15
CA ALA A 79 12.83 1.31 -5.54
C ALA A 79 11.72 1.20 -6.60
N CYS A 80 12.00 1.78 -7.76
CA CYS A 80 11.22 1.61 -8.97
C CYS A 80 12.14 0.93 -9.98
N LYS A 81 11.60 -0.03 -10.73
CA LYS A 81 12.11 -0.28 -12.08
C LYS A 81 11.01 -0.80 -13.01
N TYR A 82 10.46 0.11 -13.79
CA TYR A 82 10.10 -0.21 -15.18
C TYR A 82 10.75 0.81 -16.10
N PHE A 83 11.89 0.41 -16.68
CA PHE A 83 12.22 0.81 -18.03
C PHE A 83 12.74 -0.43 -18.75
N LEU A 84 12.01 -0.82 -19.78
CA LEU A 84 12.48 -1.71 -20.83
C LEU A 84 13.89 -1.27 -21.27
N HIS A 85 14.80 -2.24 -21.37
CA HIS A 85 16.12 -2.19 -22.01
C HIS A 85 17.29 -1.64 -21.16
N GLY A 86 17.98 -2.55 -20.47
CA GLY A 86 19.44 -2.51 -20.39
C GLY A 86 20.07 -1.76 -19.22
N VAL A 87 20.24 -2.50 -18.12
CA VAL A 87 21.31 -2.41 -17.10
C VAL A 87 21.53 -1.07 -16.38
N ARG A 88 21.18 -1.09 -15.09
CA ARG A 88 22.02 -0.54 -14.00
C ARG A 88 21.53 -1.18 -12.70
N GLU A 89 22.45 -1.72 -11.89
CA GLU A 89 22.12 -2.31 -10.60
C GLU A 89 21.46 -1.26 -9.71
N MET A 90 20.16 -1.44 -9.48
CA MET A 90 19.36 -0.69 -8.52
C MET A 90 18.61 -1.77 -7.74
N ASN A 91 18.63 -1.66 -6.41
CA ASN A 91 17.99 -2.60 -5.51
C ASN A 91 16.56 -2.91 -6.01
N ASN A 92 16.31 -4.14 -6.39
CA ASN A 92 15.10 -4.66 -7.05
C ASN A 92 13.94 -4.71 -6.02
N ARG A 93 13.46 -3.54 -5.62
CA ARG A 93 12.39 -3.38 -4.63
C ARG A 93 11.19 -2.70 -5.25
N PHE A 94 10.03 -2.90 -4.63
CA PHE A 94 8.76 -2.31 -5.04
C PHE A 94 8.65 -0.84 -4.62
N SER A 95 8.08 -0.01 -5.49
CA SER A 95 7.99 1.45 -5.30
C SER A 95 6.69 1.90 -4.65
N GLY A 96 6.09 1.05 -3.83
CA GLY A 96 4.77 1.30 -3.27
C GLY A 96 4.65 0.76 -1.86
N CYS A 97 3.56 1.13 -1.21
CA CYS A 97 3.14 0.59 0.07
C CYS A 97 1.97 -0.37 -0.15
N PRO A 98 2.21 -1.70 -0.20
CA PRO A 98 1.14 -2.67 -0.13
C PRO A 98 0.32 -2.44 1.15
N HIS A 99 -1.00 -2.44 1.01
CA HIS A 99 -1.91 -2.22 2.13
C HIS A 99 -3.18 -3.03 1.94
N CYS A 100 -3.72 -3.52 3.05
CA CYS A 100 -4.98 -4.24 3.10
C CYS A 100 -5.58 -4.15 4.50
N SER A 101 -6.90 -4.28 4.59
CA SER A 101 -7.54 -4.53 5.88
C SER A 101 -7.33 -5.98 6.29
N PHE A 102 -7.15 -6.24 7.57
CA PHE A 102 -7.09 -7.59 8.12
C PHE A 102 -8.03 -7.73 9.31
N ILE A 103 -8.42 -8.97 9.63
CA ILE A 103 -9.20 -9.24 10.83
C ILE A 103 -8.25 -9.29 12.03
N ASP A 104 -8.38 -8.37 12.98
CA ASP A 104 -7.69 -8.46 14.26
C ASP A 104 -8.45 -9.43 15.18
N GLU A 105 -7.98 -10.67 15.27
CA GLU A 105 -8.59 -11.71 16.10
C GLU A 105 -8.72 -11.30 17.58
N ALA A 106 -7.82 -10.47 18.11
CA ALA A 106 -7.89 -10.00 19.50
C ALA A 106 -9.06 -9.02 19.73
N ALA A 107 -9.48 -8.35 18.65
CA ALA A 107 -10.58 -7.39 18.62
C ALA A 107 -11.80 -7.89 17.84
N ALA A 108 -11.80 -9.15 17.38
CA ALA A 108 -12.86 -9.70 16.55
C ALA A 108 -14.23 -9.52 17.21
N HIS A 109 -15.19 -9.00 16.44
CA HIS A 109 -16.55 -8.71 16.89
C HIS A 109 -16.67 -7.64 17.99
N LYS A 110 -15.61 -6.89 18.30
CA LYS A 110 -15.63 -5.81 19.31
C LYS A 110 -15.82 -4.42 18.71
N GLY A 111 -16.61 -4.29 17.65
CA GLY A 111 -16.86 -3.01 17.00
C GLY A 111 -18.04 -3.05 16.03
N LEU A 112 -18.35 -1.89 15.46
CA LEU A 112 -19.26 -1.78 14.33
C LEU A 112 -18.49 -2.04 13.03
N PRO A 113 -19.14 -2.55 11.96
CA PRO A 113 -18.52 -2.70 10.65
C PRO A 113 -17.77 -1.43 10.22
N HIS A 114 -16.52 -1.58 9.84
CA HIS A 114 -15.66 -0.47 9.47
C HIS A 114 -15.98 0.02 8.06
N GLU A 115 -16.20 1.33 7.94
CA GLU A 115 -16.24 2.07 6.67
C GLU A 115 -15.15 3.13 6.64
N SER A 116 -14.44 3.25 5.51
CA SER A 116 -13.34 4.20 5.32
C SER A 116 -13.36 4.80 3.92
N VAL A 117 -12.52 5.82 3.74
CA VAL A 117 -12.25 6.43 2.45
C VAL A 117 -10.74 6.48 2.19
N GLU A 118 -10.34 6.10 0.98
CA GLU A 118 -9.01 6.38 0.45
C GLU A 118 -9.14 7.45 -0.64
N VAL A 119 -8.41 8.56 -0.49
CA VAL A 119 -8.25 9.55 -1.55
C VAL A 119 -6.87 9.38 -2.16
N ARG A 120 -6.83 9.11 -3.47
CA ARG A 120 -5.59 9.02 -4.24
C ARG A 120 -5.19 10.39 -4.75
N THR A 121 -3.96 10.78 -4.44
CA THR A 121 -3.38 12.07 -4.80
C THR A 121 -2.16 11.84 -5.66
N VAL A 122 -1.99 12.63 -6.71
CA VAL A 122 -0.80 12.60 -7.57
C VAL A 122 0.07 13.80 -7.23
N VAL A 123 1.35 13.54 -6.96
CA VAL A 123 2.36 14.59 -6.77
C VAL A 123 3.22 14.64 -8.04
N LEU A 124 3.30 15.81 -8.66
CA LEU A 124 4.12 16.03 -9.85
C LEU A 124 5.34 16.85 -9.47
N ASN A 125 6.53 16.31 -9.74
CA ASN A 125 7.78 17.01 -9.50
C ASN A 125 8.46 17.37 -10.82
N ARG A 126 8.92 18.62 -10.95
CA ARG A 126 9.69 19.06 -12.12
C ARG A 126 11.16 18.76 -11.87
N LYS A 127 11.76 17.89 -12.70
CA LYS A 127 13.21 17.68 -12.71
C LYS A 127 13.87 18.97 -13.23
N LEU A 128 14.64 19.64 -12.37
CA LEU A 128 15.51 20.76 -12.73
C LEU A 128 16.81 20.22 -13.33
#